data_AF-M9M1I8-F1
#
_entry.id   AF-M9M1I8-F1
#
_cell.length_a   1.000
_cell.length_b   1.000
_cell.length_c   1.000
_cell.angle_alpha   90.00
_cell.angle_beta   90.00
_cell.angle_gamma   90.00
#
_symmetry.space_group_name_H-M   'P 1'
#
loop_
_entity.id
_entity.type
_entity.pdbx_description
1 polymer ?
#
loop_
_entity_poly.entity_id
_entity_poly.type
_entity_poly.pdbx_seq_one_letter_code
_entity_poly.pdbx_strand_id
1 'polypeptide(L)'
;MTNTTESASASAHPSPSSTADAAAPHIAVSSASPPVPSATDANQAEKQHSPDAISDNADRAKRSTLARHWKPFARRVGLDPLPSYVAWVGPCLTWPKLKPVIRSALLAWICLLIFLIAPSERALGNASFLVLVACAIQPAEVPLAAVVEREFFTLLFVCIAWAWSNIGIAIAHAARTTKLSQTQTSIQRVLAGDYIEARSSIVCAVFLSIGSAVVLYIKVRFGPSPFLFATVLSCILMNICLTYAPLYPYAFYSLGQSVVVPLAVKAAVNIILSVIFFPKSVNSQFVERLIAVLDPIAAACGDQVKLLQTSPLDTAAPADKDAKEGFDFDFVARKLAAAEGGLMPLSLSSRLLTREVSFGLANGDDLREFERLTRSLVAPADGWAYYYSSIKADIQSAHFPKTPVPSRLATPAITPAITPRTSLDHARNTSDSGHHATAHHVQLH
;
A
#
# COMPACT_ATOMS: atom_id res chain seq x y z
N MET A 1 -21.18 -33.61 -20.06
CA MET A 1 -22.51 -33.83 -20.68
C MET A 1 -23.39 -34.54 -19.67
N THR A 2 -24.17 -33.78 -18.90
CA THR A 2 -25.54 -34.04 -18.47
C THR A 2 -25.95 -32.89 -17.55
N ASN A 3 -27.00 -32.19 -17.99
CA ASN A 3 -27.63 -31.05 -17.34
C ASN A 3 -28.62 -31.53 -16.26
N THR A 4 -28.75 -30.76 -15.20
CA THR A 4 -30.03 -30.54 -14.51
C THR A 4 -30.09 -29.12 -13.92
N THR A 5 -30.98 -28.33 -14.51
CA THR A 5 -31.79 -27.23 -13.94
C THR A 5 -32.52 -27.72 -12.67
N GLU A 6 -32.99 -26.95 -11.69
CA GLU A 6 -33.68 -25.66 -11.58
C GLU A 6 -33.81 -25.41 -10.05
N SER A 7 -33.72 -24.22 -9.47
CA SER A 7 -34.86 -23.31 -9.28
C SER A 7 -34.47 -22.21 -8.29
N ALA A 8 -35.06 -21.04 -8.50
CA ALA A 8 -34.85 -19.79 -7.78
C ALA A 8 -35.69 -19.68 -6.50
N SER A 9 -35.21 -18.91 -5.52
CA SER A 9 -36.08 -18.15 -4.62
C SER A 9 -35.42 -16.82 -4.21
N ALA A 10 -36.27 -15.82 -4.01
CA ALA A 10 -35.97 -14.40 -3.97
C ALA A 10 -36.06 -13.81 -2.55
N SER A 11 -35.71 -12.52 -2.46
CA SER A 11 -35.83 -11.58 -1.33
C SER A 11 -34.65 -11.62 -0.34
N ALA A 12 -34.15 -10.52 0.23
CA ALA A 12 -34.63 -9.14 0.28
C ALA A 12 -33.44 -8.17 0.45
N HIS A 13 -33.59 -6.96 -0.10
CA HIS A 13 -32.80 -5.78 0.22
C HIS A 13 -32.92 -5.39 1.70
N PRO A 14 -31.86 -4.82 2.29
CA PRO A 14 -32.04 -3.67 3.16
C PRO A 14 -31.21 -2.47 2.68
N SER A 15 -31.89 -1.32 2.64
CA SER A 15 -31.33 0.02 2.43
C SER A 15 -30.38 0.44 3.55
N PRO A 16 -29.40 1.31 3.28
CA PRO A 16 -28.48 1.82 4.31
C PRO A 16 -29.12 2.96 5.10
N SER A 17 -29.21 2.78 6.42
CA SER A 17 -29.57 3.82 7.38
C SER A 17 -28.37 4.72 7.68
N SER A 18 -28.58 6.02 7.47
CA SER A 18 -27.73 7.12 7.92
C SER A 18 -27.96 7.43 9.41
N THR A 19 -26.89 7.57 10.17
CA THR A 19 -26.72 8.36 11.40
C THR A 19 -25.24 8.22 11.81
N ALA A 20 -24.57 9.13 12.49
CA ALA A 20 -24.66 10.56 12.72
C ALA A 20 -23.33 10.92 13.40
N ASP A 21 -22.76 12.05 13.00
CA ASP A 21 -21.98 13.02 13.76
C ASP A 21 -21.36 12.59 15.11
N ALA A 22 -20.02 12.54 15.15
CA ALA A 22 -19.24 12.65 16.38
C ALA A 22 -18.52 14.00 16.38
N ALA A 23 -19.02 14.91 17.22
CA ALA A 23 -18.50 16.24 17.46
C ALA A 23 -17.13 16.21 18.17
N ALA A 24 -16.19 17.00 17.66
CA ALA A 24 -14.91 17.30 18.30
C ALA A 24 -15.03 18.59 19.15
N PRO A 25 -14.27 18.72 20.25
CA PRO A 25 -14.41 19.84 21.18
C PRO A 25 -13.73 21.13 20.69
N HIS A 26 -14.42 22.25 20.92
CA HIS A 26 -13.92 23.61 20.76
C HIS A 26 -12.79 23.92 21.77
N ILE A 27 -11.61 24.29 21.28
CA ILE A 27 -10.58 24.97 22.06
C ILE A 27 -10.73 26.47 21.82
N ALA A 28 -11.04 27.20 22.90
CA ALA A 28 -11.07 28.65 22.94
C ALA A 28 -9.65 29.21 22.89
N VAL A 29 -9.33 29.96 21.83
CA VAL A 29 -8.10 30.77 21.76
C VAL A 29 -8.46 32.20 22.18
N SER A 30 -7.91 32.58 23.32
CA SER A 30 -7.98 33.92 23.90
C SER A 30 -7.15 34.91 23.07
N SER A 31 -7.77 36.04 22.72
CA SER A 31 -7.17 37.18 22.05
C SER A 31 -6.42 38.07 23.05
N ALA A 32 -5.11 38.22 22.89
CA ALA A 32 -4.32 39.24 23.56
C ALA A 32 -3.23 39.77 22.61
N SER A 33 -3.44 40.98 22.09
CA SER A 33 -2.41 41.82 21.44
C SER A 33 -1.43 42.35 22.50
N PRO A 34 -0.14 42.54 22.17
CA PRO A 34 0.45 43.88 22.34
C PRO A 34 1.54 44.17 21.27
N PRO A 35 2.38 45.22 21.38
CA PRO A 35 2.27 46.44 20.59
C PRO A 35 3.37 46.59 19.53
N VAL A 36 3.08 47.47 18.58
CA VAL A 36 4.01 48.03 17.59
C VAL A 36 5.14 48.82 18.28
N PRO A 37 6.39 48.69 17.81
CA PRO A 37 7.27 49.84 17.77
C PRO A 37 7.77 50.14 16.35
N SER A 38 7.93 51.45 16.20
CA SER A 38 8.33 52.27 15.08
C SER A 38 9.64 51.90 14.38
N ALA A 39 9.65 52.23 13.09
CA ALA A 39 10.78 52.26 12.17
C ALA A 39 11.94 53.14 12.66
N THR A 40 13.18 52.68 12.46
CA THR A 40 14.31 53.53 12.04
C THR A 40 15.41 52.66 11.40
N ASP A 41 15.76 53.04 10.18
CA ASP A 41 17.03 52.90 9.45
C ASP A 41 18.10 51.90 9.92
N ALA A 42 18.42 50.93 9.05
CA ALA A 42 19.80 50.45 8.87
C ALA A 42 19.98 49.80 7.49
N ASN A 43 20.46 50.63 6.55
CA ASN A 43 21.08 50.23 5.29
C ASN A 43 22.50 49.72 5.60
N GLN A 44 22.81 48.43 5.43
CA GLN A 44 24.17 47.98 5.07
C GLN A 44 24.22 46.49 4.68
N ALA A 45 24.50 46.28 3.39
CA ALA A 45 25.30 45.23 2.77
C ALA A 45 25.60 43.93 3.57
N GLU A 46 25.03 42.82 3.11
CA GLU A 46 25.77 41.56 3.04
C GLU A 46 25.34 40.73 1.82
N LYS A 47 26.22 40.72 0.82
CA LYS A 47 26.07 39.99 -0.45
C LYS A 47 26.67 38.60 -0.24
N GLN A 48 25.93 37.69 0.40
CA GLN A 48 26.36 36.30 0.53
C GLN A 48 26.15 35.56 -0.80
N HIS A 49 27.27 35.10 -1.33
CA HIS A 49 27.41 34.37 -2.59
C HIS A 49 27.19 32.88 -2.28
N SER A 50 25.99 32.34 -2.54
CA SER A 50 25.74 30.89 -2.43
C SER A 50 26.46 30.13 -3.57
N PRO A 51 27.38 29.19 -3.28
CA PRO A 51 28.12 28.44 -4.31
C PRO A 51 27.33 27.26 -4.93
N ASP A 52 26.13 26.93 -4.42
CA ASP A 52 25.46 25.67 -4.74
C ASP A 52 24.69 25.66 -6.08
N ALA A 53 24.47 26.82 -6.70
CA ALA A 53 23.75 26.91 -7.98
C ALA A 53 24.56 26.42 -9.21
N ILE A 54 25.87 26.17 -9.06
CA ILE A 54 26.74 25.73 -10.16
C ILE A 54 26.71 24.20 -10.31
N SER A 55 26.38 23.44 -9.26
CA SER A 55 26.39 21.96 -9.27
C SER A 55 25.23 21.37 -10.09
N ASP A 56 24.02 21.90 -9.95
CA ASP A 56 22.82 21.36 -10.62
C ASP A 56 22.86 21.50 -12.15
N ASN A 57 23.57 22.51 -12.66
CA ASN A 57 23.68 22.74 -14.10
C ASN A 57 24.63 21.73 -14.77
N ALA A 58 25.65 21.25 -14.04
CA ALA A 58 26.60 20.25 -14.54
C ALA A 58 25.95 18.86 -14.69
N ASP A 59 25.07 18.47 -13.75
CA ASP A 59 24.36 17.19 -13.81
C ASP A 59 23.25 17.19 -14.88
N ARG A 60 22.61 18.33 -15.11
CA ARG A 60 21.65 18.52 -16.22
C ARG A 60 22.34 18.45 -17.57
N ALA A 61 23.54 19.04 -17.71
CA ALA A 61 24.36 18.97 -18.91
C ALA A 61 24.82 17.53 -19.22
N LYS A 62 25.30 16.78 -18.22
CA LYS A 62 25.74 15.38 -18.38
C LYS A 62 24.60 14.42 -18.76
N ARG A 63 23.39 14.61 -18.22
CA ARG A 63 22.20 13.83 -18.62
C ARG A 63 21.82 14.04 -20.09
N SER A 64 22.03 15.24 -20.63
CA SER A 64 21.73 15.54 -22.04
C SER A 64 22.65 14.79 -23.01
N THR A 65 23.93 14.61 -22.66
CA THR A 65 24.92 13.91 -23.50
C THR A 65 24.70 12.39 -23.54
N LEU A 66 24.30 11.76 -22.44
CA LEU A 66 23.96 10.33 -22.41
C LEU A 66 22.66 10.04 -23.18
N ALA A 67 21.65 10.89 -23.05
CA ALA A 67 20.41 10.78 -23.81
C ALA A 67 20.65 10.91 -25.34
N ARG A 68 21.64 11.71 -25.75
CA ARG A 68 22.03 11.87 -27.16
C ARG A 68 22.65 10.60 -27.76
N HIS A 69 23.42 9.84 -26.98
CA HIS A 69 24.05 8.58 -27.43
C HIS A 69 23.10 7.38 -27.39
N TRP A 70 22.06 7.42 -26.54
CA TRP A 70 21.10 6.30 -26.44
C TRP A 70 20.16 6.21 -27.64
N LYS A 71 19.75 7.34 -28.22
CA LYS A 71 18.87 7.37 -29.41
C LYS A 71 19.44 6.62 -30.62
N PRO A 72 20.69 6.84 -31.07
CA PRO A 72 21.27 6.08 -32.18
C PRO A 72 21.49 4.61 -31.83
N PHE A 73 21.77 4.28 -30.56
CA PHE A 73 21.85 2.89 -30.11
C PHE A 73 20.50 2.17 -30.16
N ALA A 74 19.44 2.78 -29.60
CA ALA A 74 18.08 2.24 -29.65
C ALA A 74 17.59 2.05 -31.09
N ARG A 75 17.91 3.01 -31.98
CA ARG A 75 17.60 2.91 -33.41
C ARG A 75 18.37 1.79 -34.11
N ARG A 76 19.64 1.53 -33.73
CA ARG A 76 20.43 0.40 -34.26
C ARG A 76 19.95 -0.96 -33.76
N VAL A 77 19.42 -1.03 -32.55
CA VAL A 77 18.88 -2.27 -31.95
C VAL A 77 17.43 -2.52 -32.41
N GLY A 78 16.85 -1.65 -33.25
CA GLY A 78 15.49 -1.80 -33.76
C GLY A 78 14.41 -1.59 -32.68
N LEU A 79 14.76 -0.91 -31.58
CA LEU A 79 13.85 -0.65 -30.48
C LEU A 79 12.94 0.56 -30.75
N ASP A 80 13.07 1.25 -31.89
CA ASP A 80 12.24 2.42 -32.20
C ASP A 80 11.39 2.17 -33.47
N PRO A 81 10.05 2.28 -33.41
CA PRO A 81 9.23 2.60 -32.24
C PRO A 81 8.99 1.39 -31.33
N LEU A 82 9.29 1.54 -30.03
CA LEU A 82 8.89 0.59 -29.01
C LEU A 82 7.36 0.42 -29.08
N PRO A 83 6.83 -0.80 -29.18
CA PRO A 83 5.40 -1.03 -29.10
C PRO A 83 4.80 -0.36 -27.86
N SER A 84 3.57 0.13 -27.95
CA SER A 84 2.90 0.84 -26.85
C SER A 84 2.90 0.06 -25.53
N TYR A 85 2.93 -1.28 -25.58
CA TYR A 85 3.01 -2.16 -24.41
C TYR A 85 4.37 -2.15 -23.68
N VAL A 86 5.46 -1.64 -24.28
CA VAL A 86 6.80 -1.51 -23.66
C VAL A 86 7.21 -0.05 -23.41
N ALA A 87 6.36 0.92 -23.75
CA ALA A 87 6.64 2.34 -23.54
C ALA A 87 6.89 2.70 -22.06
N TRP A 88 6.38 1.91 -21.11
CA TRP A 88 6.60 2.08 -19.68
C TRP A 88 8.05 1.82 -19.23
N VAL A 89 8.84 1.07 -20.00
CA VAL A 89 10.21 0.68 -19.62
C VAL A 89 11.14 1.90 -19.60
N GLY A 90 11.01 2.80 -20.58
CA GLY A 90 11.88 3.98 -20.70
C GLY A 90 11.88 4.86 -19.44
N PRO A 91 10.71 5.31 -18.94
CA PRO A 91 10.60 6.08 -17.69
C PRO A 91 11.00 5.31 -16.41
N CYS A 92 10.99 3.98 -16.47
CA CYS A 92 11.40 3.11 -15.36
C CYS A 92 12.90 2.84 -15.35
N LEU A 93 13.59 2.95 -16.50
CA LEU A 93 15.03 2.73 -16.65
C LEU A 93 15.87 3.93 -16.18
N THR A 94 15.61 4.40 -14.96
CA THR A 94 16.44 5.41 -14.30
C THR A 94 17.35 4.74 -13.30
N TRP A 95 18.60 5.21 -13.17
CA TRP A 95 19.59 4.61 -12.26
C TRP A 95 19.09 4.40 -10.82
N PRO A 96 18.35 5.36 -10.20
CA PRO A 96 17.79 5.15 -8.86
C PRO A 96 16.77 4.01 -8.78
N LYS A 97 15.96 3.82 -9.83
CA LYS A 97 14.98 2.72 -9.91
C LYS A 97 15.63 1.38 -10.27
N LEU A 98 16.75 1.41 -10.99
CA LEU A 98 17.48 0.21 -11.39
C LEU A 98 18.24 -0.44 -10.20
N LYS A 99 18.69 0.35 -9.22
CA LYS A 99 19.37 -0.16 -8.01
C LYS A 99 18.56 -1.26 -7.28
N PRO A 100 17.28 -1.03 -6.88
CA PRO A 100 16.40 -2.08 -6.34
C PRO A 100 16.24 -3.31 -7.23
N VAL A 101 16.15 -3.11 -8.54
CA VAL A 101 15.97 -4.19 -9.52
C VAL A 101 17.23 -5.07 -9.57
N ILE A 102 18.42 -4.47 -9.63
CA ILE A 102 19.69 -5.20 -9.60
C ILE A 102 19.81 -5.99 -8.30
N ARG A 103 19.52 -5.38 -7.15
CA ARG A 103 19.57 -6.07 -5.85
C ARG A 103 18.61 -7.26 -5.79
N SER A 104 17.41 -7.12 -6.35
CA SER A 104 16.42 -8.20 -6.41
C SER A 104 16.81 -9.30 -7.40
N ALA A 105 17.43 -8.93 -8.53
CA ALA A 105 17.98 -9.88 -9.49
C ALA A 105 19.14 -10.68 -8.89
N LEU A 106 20.02 -10.02 -8.12
CA LEU A 106 21.11 -10.68 -7.40
C LEU A 106 20.58 -11.65 -6.34
N LEU A 107 19.54 -11.27 -5.59
CA LEU A 107 18.86 -12.16 -4.64
C LEU A 107 18.33 -13.42 -5.35
N ALA A 108 17.57 -13.24 -6.43
CA ALA A 108 17.03 -14.35 -7.20
C ALA A 108 18.13 -15.24 -7.79
N TRP A 109 19.20 -14.64 -8.31
CA TRP A 109 20.35 -15.36 -8.86
C TRP A 109 21.08 -16.20 -7.80
N ILE A 110 21.37 -15.62 -6.64
CA ILE A 110 22.05 -16.34 -5.55
C ILE A 110 21.16 -17.48 -5.03
N CYS A 111 19.87 -17.25 -4.84
CA CYS A 111 18.94 -18.30 -4.42
C CYS A 111 18.79 -19.41 -5.49
N LEU A 112 18.88 -19.07 -6.77
CA LEU A 112 18.92 -20.04 -7.87
C LEU A 112 20.20 -20.89 -7.82
N LEU A 113 21.36 -20.28 -7.55
CA LEU A 113 22.60 -21.03 -7.37
C LEU A 113 22.53 -21.96 -6.16
N ILE A 114 22.01 -21.50 -5.02
CA ILE A 114 21.82 -22.34 -3.83
C ILE A 114 20.87 -23.50 -4.13
N PHE A 115 19.82 -23.27 -4.91
CA PHE A 115 18.90 -24.32 -5.35
C PHE A 115 19.53 -25.33 -6.32
N LEU A 116 20.37 -24.87 -7.26
CA LEU A 116 20.98 -25.71 -8.30
C LEU A 116 22.15 -26.59 -7.79
N ILE A 117 22.84 -26.16 -6.73
CA ILE A 117 23.98 -26.87 -6.16
C ILE A 117 23.50 -28.04 -5.28
N ALA A 118 23.74 -29.28 -5.72
CA ALA A 118 23.20 -30.48 -5.08
C ALA A 118 23.47 -30.62 -3.56
N PRO A 119 24.67 -30.30 -3.01
CA PRO A 119 24.87 -30.26 -1.56
C PRO A 119 23.94 -29.28 -0.83
N SER A 120 23.74 -28.09 -1.40
CA SER A 120 22.87 -27.04 -0.86
C SER A 120 21.39 -27.42 -0.99
N GLU A 121 21.00 -28.03 -2.12
CA GLU A 121 19.66 -28.57 -2.33
C GLU A 121 19.31 -29.65 -1.30
N ARG A 122 20.23 -30.60 -1.05
CA ARG A 122 20.04 -31.65 -0.03
C ARG A 122 19.93 -31.06 1.38
N ALA A 123 20.65 -29.99 1.68
CA ALA A 123 20.57 -29.29 2.96
C ALA A 123 19.24 -28.52 3.14
N LEU A 124 18.69 -27.96 2.05
CA LEU A 124 17.38 -27.31 2.03
C LEU A 124 16.22 -28.30 2.19
N GLY A 125 16.40 -29.53 1.69
CA GLY A 125 15.41 -30.61 1.76
C GLY A 125 14.42 -30.61 0.59
N ASN A 126 13.37 -31.42 0.72
CA ASN A 126 12.46 -31.76 -0.39
C ASN A 126 11.67 -30.57 -0.99
N ALA A 127 11.57 -29.45 -0.27
CA ALA A 127 10.87 -28.25 -0.73
C ALA A 127 11.84 -27.08 -0.99
N SER A 128 13.06 -27.38 -1.43
CA SER A 128 14.10 -26.40 -1.78
C SER A 128 13.63 -25.34 -2.78
N PHE A 129 12.72 -25.67 -3.70
CA PHE A 129 12.14 -24.73 -4.67
C PHE A 129 11.44 -23.53 -4.03
N LEU A 130 10.99 -23.64 -2.77
CA LEU A 130 10.35 -22.54 -2.04
C LEU A 130 11.27 -21.34 -1.86
N VAL A 131 12.60 -21.54 -1.91
CA VAL A 131 13.56 -20.43 -1.89
C VAL A 131 13.33 -19.47 -3.06
N LEU A 132 13.05 -20.00 -4.26
CA LEU A 132 12.81 -19.22 -5.48
C LEU A 132 11.44 -18.55 -5.46
N VAL A 133 10.41 -19.29 -5.02
CA VAL A 133 9.06 -18.75 -4.84
C VAL A 133 9.07 -17.59 -3.86
N ALA A 134 9.77 -17.73 -2.73
CA ALA A 134 9.91 -16.67 -1.74
C ALA A 134 10.66 -15.45 -2.28
N CYS A 135 11.65 -15.63 -3.16
CA CYS A 135 12.33 -14.51 -3.83
C CYS A 135 11.41 -13.75 -4.78
N ALA A 136 10.55 -14.45 -5.53
CA ALA A 136 9.60 -13.82 -6.43
C ALA A 136 8.49 -13.06 -5.70
N ILE A 137 8.01 -13.60 -4.57
CA ILE A 137 6.95 -12.99 -3.75
C ILE A 137 7.50 -11.77 -2.97
N GLN A 138 8.72 -11.85 -2.48
CA GLN A 138 9.32 -10.83 -1.60
C GLN A 138 10.69 -10.39 -2.14
N PRO A 139 10.71 -9.55 -3.19
CA PRO A 139 11.96 -9.03 -3.74
C PRO A 139 12.69 -8.10 -2.75
N ALA A 140 13.96 -7.85 -3.05
CA ALA A 140 14.86 -6.98 -2.29
C ALA A 140 14.76 -5.54 -2.78
N GLU A 141 13.60 -4.90 -2.69
CA GLU A 141 13.37 -3.53 -3.22
C GLU A 141 13.22 -2.45 -2.14
N VAL A 142 12.94 -2.86 -0.91
CA VAL A 142 12.58 -1.99 0.22
C VAL A 142 13.83 -1.62 1.04
N PRO A 143 13.86 -0.50 1.80
CA PRO A 143 14.95 -0.20 2.73
C PRO A 143 15.31 -1.32 3.69
N LEU A 144 16.54 -1.29 4.19
CA LEU A 144 17.10 -2.35 5.03
C LEU A 144 16.23 -2.64 6.26
N ALA A 145 15.80 -1.61 6.99
CA ALA A 145 14.99 -1.76 8.19
C ALA A 145 13.67 -2.53 7.90
N ALA A 146 13.01 -2.20 6.80
CA ALA A 146 11.79 -2.88 6.39
C ALA A 146 12.03 -4.31 5.90
N VAL A 147 13.17 -4.58 5.25
CA VAL A 147 13.58 -5.94 4.88
C VAL A 147 13.78 -6.78 6.13
N VAL A 148 14.57 -6.29 7.10
CA VAL A 148 14.82 -7.00 8.36
C VAL A 148 13.51 -7.26 9.12
N GLU A 149 12.66 -6.24 9.27
CA GLU A 149 11.36 -6.37 9.93
C GLU A 149 10.48 -7.42 9.24
N ARG A 150 10.37 -7.35 7.90
CA ARG A 150 9.54 -8.27 7.11
C ARG A 150 10.03 -9.71 7.19
N GLU A 151 11.33 -9.95 7.03
CA GLU A 151 11.89 -11.30 7.09
C GLU A 151 11.81 -11.86 8.52
N PHE A 152 12.05 -11.04 9.55
CA PHE A 152 11.91 -11.43 10.95
C PHE A 152 10.50 -11.89 11.27
N PHE A 153 9.48 -11.08 10.94
CA PHE A 153 8.09 -11.47 11.20
C PHE A 153 7.65 -12.65 10.34
N THR A 154 8.17 -12.79 9.12
CA THR A 154 7.90 -13.96 8.27
C THR A 154 8.39 -15.23 8.96
N LEU A 155 9.64 -15.26 9.43
CA LEU A 155 10.18 -16.42 10.13
C LEU A 155 9.48 -16.67 11.46
N LEU A 156 9.19 -15.63 12.23
CA LEU A 156 8.49 -15.76 13.52
C LEU A 156 7.12 -16.43 13.34
N PHE A 157 6.30 -15.94 12.42
CA PHE A 157 4.97 -16.48 12.17
C PHE A 157 5.01 -17.92 11.64
N VAL A 158 5.93 -18.20 10.72
CA VAL A 158 6.11 -19.55 10.16
C VAL A 158 6.57 -20.52 11.26
N CYS A 159 7.47 -20.11 12.16
CA CYS A 159 7.87 -20.92 13.32
C CYS A 159 6.72 -21.15 14.31
N ILE A 160 5.88 -20.14 14.58
CA ILE A 160 4.69 -20.29 15.43
C ILE A 160 3.71 -21.27 14.78
N ALA A 161 3.47 -21.17 13.47
CA ALA A 161 2.62 -22.09 12.74
C ALA A 161 3.19 -23.52 12.70
N TRP A 162 4.51 -23.67 12.65
CA TRP A 162 5.17 -24.97 12.78
C TRP A 162 4.93 -25.57 14.18
N ALA A 163 5.14 -24.77 15.23
CA ALA A 163 4.90 -25.20 16.61
C ALA A 163 3.42 -25.59 16.83
N TRP A 164 2.47 -24.79 16.33
CA TRP A 164 1.04 -25.10 16.35
C TRP A 164 0.72 -26.42 15.64
N SER A 165 1.33 -26.63 14.48
CA SER A 165 1.16 -27.87 13.71
C SER A 165 1.71 -29.07 14.48
N ASN A 166 2.86 -28.95 15.14
CA ASN A 166 3.45 -30.03 15.94
C ASN A 166 2.55 -30.43 17.11
N ILE A 167 1.88 -29.47 17.76
CA ILE A 167 0.88 -29.75 18.81
C ILE A 167 -0.28 -30.56 18.22
N GLY A 168 -0.83 -30.12 17.09
CA GLY A 168 -1.91 -30.85 16.39
C GLY A 168 -1.50 -32.27 16.01
N ILE A 169 -0.28 -32.45 15.47
CA ILE A 169 0.29 -33.75 15.10
C ILE A 169 0.45 -34.66 16.32
N ALA A 170 0.92 -34.13 17.46
CA ALA A 170 1.10 -34.91 18.68
C ALA A 170 -0.24 -35.46 19.21
N ILE A 171 -1.28 -34.62 19.23
CA ILE A 171 -2.62 -35.03 19.68
C ILE A 171 -3.24 -36.01 18.69
N ALA A 172 -3.10 -35.74 17.39
CA ALA A 172 -3.59 -36.64 16.35
C ALA A 172 -2.94 -38.03 16.41
N HIS A 173 -1.62 -38.08 16.67
CA HIS A 173 -0.90 -39.33 16.88
C HIS A 173 -1.36 -40.07 18.16
N ALA A 174 -1.64 -39.33 19.24
CA ALA A 174 -2.18 -39.93 20.46
C ALA A 174 -3.55 -40.59 20.24
N ALA A 175 -4.39 -39.97 19.41
CA ALA A 175 -5.75 -40.45 19.08
C ALA A 175 -5.79 -41.65 18.11
N ARG A 176 -4.66 -42.03 17.49
CA ARG A 176 -4.60 -43.16 16.54
C ARG A 176 -4.69 -44.51 17.21
N THR A 177 -5.29 -45.45 16.49
CA THR A 177 -5.30 -46.88 16.83
C THR A 177 -4.06 -47.60 16.30
N THR A 178 -3.67 -47.33 15.06
CA THR A 178 -2.53 -47.99 14.42
C THR A 178 -1.29 -47.12 14.55
N LYS A 179 -0.33 -47.55 15.38
CA LYS A 179 0.95 -46.86 15.57
C LYS A 179 2.06 -47.75 15.04
N LEU A 180 2.70 -47.33 13.96
CA LEU A 180 3.83 -48.02 13.35
C LEU A 180 5.09 -47.18 13.49
N SER A 181 6.23 -47.82 13.69
CA SER A 181 7.52 -47.13 13.66
C SER A 181 7.87 -46.67 12.25
N GLN A 182 8.71 -45.63 12.13
CA GLN A 182 9.20 -45.11 10.86
C GLN A 182 9.90 -46.20 10.02
N THR A 183 10.57 -47.16 10.66
CA THR A 183 11.27 -48.27 9.98
C THR A 183 10.33 -49.30 9.35
N GLN A 184 9.10 -49.42 9.85
CA GLN A 184 8.10 -50.37 9.37
C GLN A 184 7.16 -49.76 8.33
N THR A 185 7.22 -48.44 8.15
CA THR A 185 6.30 -47.70 7.30
C THR A 185 6.81 -47.67 5.86
N SER A 186 6.05 -48.25 4.93
CA SER A 186 6.36 -48.13 3.49
C SER A 186 5.79 -46.82 2.94
N ILE A 187 6.65 -46.00 2.32
CA ILE A 187 6.27 -44.72 1.70
C ILE A 187 5.19 -44.92 0.62
N GLN A 188 5.24 -46.02 -0.12
CA GLN A 188 4.23 -46.31 -1.15
C GLN A 188 2.84 -46.49 -0.55
N ARG A 189 2.73 -47.13 0.62
CA ARG A 189 1.45 -47.31 1.34
C ARG A 189 0.95 -46.02 1.98
N VAL A 190 1.85 -45.15 2.44
CA VAL A 190 1.52 -43.80 2.90
C VAL A 190 0.86 -43.00 1.78
N LEU A 191 1.44 -43.04 0.57
CA LEU A 191 0.88 -42.35 -0.59
C LEU A 191 -0.40 -42.98 -1.12
N ALA A 192 -0.58 -44.30 -0.96
CA ALA A 192 -1.83 -45.00 -1.26
C ALA A 192 -2.97 -44.64 -0.27
N GLY A 193 -2.64 -44.07 0.89
CA GLY A 193 -3.61 -43.68 1.90
C GLY A 193 -4.04 -44.82 2.84
N ASP A 194 -3.30 -45.93 2.87
CA ASP A 194 -3.64 -47.13 3.67
C ASP A 194 -3.71 -46.86 5.19
N TYR A 195 -3.04 -45.80 5.66
CA TYR A 195 -2.92 -45.45 7.08
C TYR A 195 -3.85 -44.32 7.53
N ILE A 196 -4.79 -43.88 6.67
CA ILE A 196 -5.71 -42.80 6.99
C ILE A 196 -6.77 -43.31 8.00
N GLU A 197 -6.80 -42.70 9.18
CA GLU A 197 -7.80 -42.98 10.23
C GLU A 197 -8.66 -41.74 10.49
N ALA A 198 -9.98 -41.92 10.57
CA ALA A 198 -10.92 -40.81 10.78
C ALA A 198 -10.63 -39.98 12.04
N ARG A 199 -10.24 -40.65 13.14
CA ARG A 199 -9.96 -39.98 14.44
C ARG A 199 -8.81 -38.98 14.33
N SER A 200 -7.68 -39.40 13.76
CA SER A 200 -6.52 -38.54 13.54
C SER A 200 -6.83 -37.41 12.58
N SER A 201 -7.57 -37.69 11.50
CA SER A 201 -7.95 -36.69 10.49
C SER A 201 -8.84 -35.59 11.07
N ILE A 202 -9.81 -35.94 11.92
CA ILE A 202 -10.69 -34.97 12.58
C ILE A 202 -9.88 -34.03 13.49
N VAL A 203 -8.95 -34.57 14.28
CA VAL A 203 -8.08 -33.74 15.14
C VAL A 203 -7.26 -32.75 14.31
N CYS A 204 -6.61 -33.22 13.24
CA CYS A 204 -5.86 -32.34 12.34
C CYS A 204 -6.75 -31.28 11.69
N ALA A 205 -7.97 -31.63 11.27
CA ALA A 205 -8.92 -30.71 10.66
C ALA A 205 -9.37 -29.59 11.62
N VAL A 206 -9.61 -29.92 12.89
CA VAL A 206 -9.95 -28.93 13.93
C VAL A 206 -8.79 -27.97 14.16
N PHE A 207 -7.56 -28.49 14.34
CA PHE A 207 -6.37 -27.66 14.52
C PHE A 207 -6.08 -26.77 13.30
N LEU A 208 -6.31 -27.29 12.09
CA LEU A 208 -6.15 -26.55 10.85
C LEU A 208 -7.19 -25.43 10.73
N SER A 209 -8.44 -25.71 11.09
CA SER A 209 -9.54 -24.73 11.05
C SER A 209 -9.29 -23.58 12.03
N ILE A 210 -8.96 -23.91 13.29
CA ILE A 210 -8.68 -22.92 14.33
C ILE A 210 -7.43 -22.11 13.98
N GLY A 211 -6.33 -22.79 13.64
CA GLY A 211 -5.08 -22.12 13.28
C GLY A 211 -5.26 -21.19 12.07
N SER A 212 -6.02 -21.63 11.05
CA SER A 212 -6.27 -20.82 9.86
C SER A 212 -7.12 -19.60 10.20
N ALA A 213 -8.17 -19.78 11.00
CA ALA A 213 -9.02 -18.68 11.45
C ALA A 213 -8.22 -17.60 12.20
N VAL A 214 -7.31 -17.99 13.10
CA VAL A 214 -6.44 -17.06 13.84
C VAL A 214 -5.48 -16.32 12.89
N VAL A 215 -4.81 -17.04 11.98
CA VAL A 215 -3.88 -16.43 11.02
C VAL A 215 -4.60 -15.48 10.05
N LEU A 216 -5.80 -15.84 9.58
CA LEU A 216 -6.62 -14.98 8.74
C LEU A 216 -7.16 -13.77 9.50
N TYR A 217 -7.55 -13.93 10.76
CA TYR A 217 -7.96 -12.81 11.62
C TYR A 217 -6.82 -11.78 11.76
N ILE A 218 -5.59 -12.24 12.00
CA ILE A 218 -4.40 -11.36 12.04
C ILE A 218 -4.22 -10.65 10.69
N LYS A 219 -4.34 -11.36 9.56
CA LYS A 219 -4.24 -10.76 8.22
C LYS A 219 -5.25 -9.62 8.02
N VAL A 220 -6.52 -9.83 8.41
CA VAL A 220 -7.58 -8.82 8.28
C VAL A 220 -7.33 -7.64 9.23
N ARG A 221 -6.96 -7.91 10.48
CA ARG A 221 -6.83 -6.88 11.51
C ARG A 221 -5.63 -5.95 11.31
N PHE A 222 -4.51 -6.51 10.85
CA PHE A 222 -3.26 -5.76 10.67
C PHE A 222 -3.05 -5.23 9.23
N GLY A 223 -3.99 -5.50 8.31
CA GLY A 223 -4.05 -4.89 6.98
C GLY A 223 -2.88 -5.25 6.05
N PRO A 224 -2.70 -4.52 4.92
CA PRO A 224 -1.56 -4.67 4.02
C PRO A 224 -0.28 -4.16 4.69
N SER A 225 0.24 -4.98 5.59
CA SER A 225 1.40 -4.76 6.44
C SER A 225 2.46 -5.83 6.13
N PRO A 226 3.73 -5.72 6.59
CA PRO A 226 4.72 -6.80 6.52
C PRO A 226 4.19 -8.20 6.92
N PHE A 227 3.12 -8.27 7.71
CA PHE A 227 2.45 -9.50 8.12
C PHE A 227 1.69 -10.24 7.01
N LEU A 228 1.39 -9.62 5.86
CA LEU A 228 0.60 -10.28 4.80
C LEU A 228 1.30 -11.55 4.32
N PHE A 229 2.56 -11.45 3.94
CA PHE A 229 3.31 -12.61 3.45
C PHE A 229 3.61 -13.62 4.56
N ALA A 230 3.89 -13.13 5.77
CA ALA A 230 4.09 -13.96 6.95
C ALA A 230 2.87 -14.85 7.24
N THR A 231 1.67 -14.27 7.23
CA THR A 231 0.41 -15.00 7.46
C THR A 231 0.08 -15.98 6.33
N VAL A 232 0.30 -15.60 5.06
CA VAL A 232 0.09 -16.50 3.92
C VAL A 232 1.03 -17.71 3.97
N LEU A 233 2.34 -17.50 4.18
CA LEU A 233 3.31 -18.59 4.28
C LEU A 233 3.05 -19.49 5.49
N SER A 234 2.60 -18.91 6.61
CA SER A 234 2.22 -19.67 7.81
C SER A 234 0.99 -20.56 7.56
N CYS A 235 -0.01 -20.04 6.84
CA CYS A 235 -1.18 -20.81 6.45
C CYS A 235 -0.81 -21.95 5.49
N ILE A 236 0.06 -21.69 4.50
CA ILE A 236 0.59 -22.71 3.58
C ILE A 236 1.33 -23.80 4.37
N LEU A 237 2.24 -23.42 5.27
CA LEU A 237 2.96 -24.36 6.11
C LEU A 237 2.02 -25.27 6.90
N MET A 238 1.04 -24.67 7.57
CA MET A 238 0.10 -25.39 8.41
C MET A 238 -0.83 -26.29 7.59
N ASN A 239 -1.27 -25.85 6.40
CA ASN A 239 -1.96 -26.70 5.44
C ASN A 239 -1.11 -27.93 5.11
N ILE A 240 0.15 -27.74 4.72
CA ILE A 240 1.05 -28.86 4.40
C ILE A 240 1.22 -29.78 5.63
N CYS A 241 1.51 -29.24 6.81
CA CYS A 241 1.73 -30.06 8.00
C CYS A 241 0.50 -30.87 8.43
N LEU A 242 -0.65 -30.21 8.55
CA LEU A 242 -1.86 -30.84 9.10
C LEU A 242 -2.63 -31.67 8.08
N THR A 243 -2.43 -31.46 6.77
CA THR A 243 -3.02 -32.35 5.74
C THR A 243 -2.17 -33.57 5.45
N TYR A 244 -0.83 -33.50 5.59
CA TYR A 244 0.04 -34.66 5.44
C TYR A 244 0.12 -35.52 6.70
N ALA A 245 -0.03 -34.94 7.89
CA ALA A 245 0.08 -35.67 9.14
C ALA A 245 -0.84 -36.91 9.26
N PRO A 246 -2.11 -36.89 8.82
CA PRO A 246 -2.99 -38.05 8.83
C PRO A 246 -2.51 -39.23 7.97
N LEU A 247 -1.65 -39.01 6.96
CA LEU A 247 -1.16 -40.06 6.07
C LEU A 247 -0.05 -40.92 6.72
N TYR A 248 0.76 -40.33 7.61
CA TYR A 248 1.89 -41.03 8.24
C TYR A 248 1.46 -41.67 9.55
N PRO A 249 1.63 -42.98 9.79
CA PRO A 249 1.21 -43.66 11.03
C PRO A 249 2.05 -43.31 12.28
N TYR A 250 3.05 -42.43 12.14
CA TYR A 250 3.89 -41.89 13.22
C TYR A 250 3.87 -40.35 13.22
N ALA A 251 4.32 -39.73 14.29
CA ALA A 251 4.35 -38.27 14.42
C ALA A 251 5.57 -37.68 13.69
N PHE A 252 5.37 -37.13 12.49
CA PHE A 252 6.45 -36.57 11.66
C PHE A 252 6.63 -35.06 11.88
N TYR A 253 7.28 -34.68 12.98
CA TYR A 253 7.46 -33.27 13.38
C TYR A 253 8.41 -32.45 12.49
N SER A 254 9.34 -33.11 11.80
CA SER A 254 10.31 -32.46 10.92
C SER A 254 9.73 -32.02 9.57
N LEU A 255 8.45 -32.28 9.31
CA LEU A 255 7.83 -31.92 8.04
C LEU A 255 7.83 -30.39 7.81
N GLY A 256 7.64 -29.60 8.87
CA GLY A 256 7.72 -28.14 8.77
C GLY A 256 9.12 -27.59 8.47
N GLN A 257 10.18 -28.35 8.81
CA GLN A 257 11.57 -27.95 8.52
C GLN A 257 11.81 -27.76 7.02
N SER A 258 11.13 -28.55 6.18
CA SER A 258 11.25 -28.47 4.71
C SER A 258 10.83 -27.11 4.14
N VAL A 259 10.00 -26.36 4.86
CA VAL A 259 9.53 -25.02 4.46
C VAL A 259 10.30 -23.92 5.20
N VAL A 260 10.52 -24.09 6.50
CA VAL A 260 11.19 -23.09 7.35
C VAL A 260 12.64 -22.85 6.89
N VAL A 261 13.39 -23.90 6.57
CA VAL A 261 14.81 -23.78 6.22
C VAL A 261 15.03 -22.99 4.93
N PRO A 262 14.35 -23.28 3.79
CA PRO A 262 14.46 -22.45 2.59
C PRO A 262 14.10 -20.97 2.81
N LEU A 263 13.07 -20.70 3.62
CA LEU A 263 12.68 -19.33 3.95
C LEU A 263 13.74 -18.63 4.80
N ALA A 264 14.35 -19.32 5.76
CA ALA A 264 15.42 -18.78 6.59
C ALA A 264 16.68 -18.47 5.78
N VAL A 265 17.07 -19.35 4.85
CA VAL A 265 18.20 -19.11 3.94
C VAL A 265 17.92 -17.91 3.04
N LYS A 266 16.73 -17.84 2.43
CA LYS A 266 16.32 -16.68 1.63
C LYS A 266 16.34 -15.39 2.44
N ALA A 267 15.84 -15.41 3.68
CA ALA A 267 15.83 -14.26 4.57
C ALA A 267 17.26 -13.77 4.87
N ALA A 268 18.16 -14.70 5.19
CA ALA A 268 19.58 -14.39 5.46
C ALA A 268 20.26 -13.74 4.25
N VAL A 269 20.11 -14.33 3.06
CA VAL A 269 20.68 -13.78 1.82
C VAL A 269 20.10 -12.39 1.51
N ASN A 270 18.79 -12.21 1.69
CA ASN A 270 18.13 -10.93 1.44
C ASN A 270 18.63 -9.81 2.37
N ILE A 271 18.82 -10.11 3.66
CA ILE A 271 19.38 -9.18 4.64
C ILE A 271 20.82 -8.83 4.27
N ILE A 272 21.66 -9.82 3.98
CA ILE A 272 23.08 -9.62 3.60
C ILE A 272 23.17 -8.74 2.35
N LEU A 273 22.40 -9.04 1.30
CA LEU A 273 22.39 -8.24 0.08
C LEU A 273 21.88 -6.82 0.32
N SER A 274 20.91 -6.64 1.22
CA SER A 274 20.39 -5.32 1.57
C SER A 274 21.38 -4.47 2.34
N VAL A 275 22.32 -5.08 3.07
CA VAL A 275 23.42 -4.40 3.76
C VAL A 275 24.56 -4.06 2.77
N ILE A 276 24.94 -5.00 1.92
CA ILE A 276 26.14 -4.88 1.05
C ILE A 276 25.84 -4.07 -0.22
N PHE A 277 24.72 -4.33 -0.90
CA PHE A 277 24.44 -3.77 -2.22
C PHE A 277 23.45 -2.62 -2.11
N PHE A 278 23.97 -1.39 -2.23
CA PHE A 278 23.18 -0.15 -2.20
C PHE A 278 22.26 -0.06 -0.97
N PRO A 279 22.84 -0.02 0.25
CA PRO A 279 22.04 0.21 1.45
C PRO A 279 21.27 1.51 1.29
N LYS A 280 19.97 1.44 1.54
CA LYS A 280 19.05 2.58 1.46
C LYS A 280 18.36 2.74 2.80
N SER A 281 18.50 3.92 3.39
CA SER A 281 17.81 4.30 4.62
C SER A 281 16.35 4.60 4.35
N VAL A 282 15.52 4.46 5.38
CA VAL A 282 14.10 4.85 5.36
C VAL A 282 13.98 6.36 5.12
N ASN A 283 14.82 7.19 5.74
CA ASN A 283 14.80 8.65 5.51
C ASN A 283 14.99 9.02 4.05
N SER A 284 16.00 8.43 3.38
CA SER A 284 16.24 8.71 1.95
C SER A 284 15.08 8.25 1.08
N GLN A 285 14.46 7.12 1.40
CA GLN A 285 13.26 6.66 0.70
C GLN A 285 12.08 7.61 0.94
N PHE A 286 11.85 8.04 2.17
CA PHE A 286 10.77 8.95 2.52
C PHE A 286 10.88 10.27 1.76
N VAL A 287 12.08 10.88 1.74
CA VAL A 287 12.32 12.14 1.00
C VAL A 287 12.07 11.96 -0.50
N GLU A 288 12.53 10.87 -1.10
CA GLU A 288 12.23 10.59 -2.52
C GLU A 288 10.73 10.46 -2.79
N ARG A 289 9.97 9.84 -1.87
CA ARG A 289 8.51 9.73 -2.00
C ARG A 289 7.83 11.07 -1.78
N LEU A 290 8.34 11.89 -0.88
CA LEU A 290 7.84 13.24 -0.63
C LEU A 290 8.01 14.12 -1.87
N ILE A 291 9.21 14.11 -2.47
CA ILE A 291 9.50 14.80 -3.73
C ILE A 291 8.58 14.28 -4.84
N ALA A 292 8.34 12.97 -4.93
CA ALA A 292 7.44 12.41 -5.93
C ALA A 292 5.98 12.90 -5.80
N VAL A 293 5.54 13.35 -4.63
CA VAL A 293 4.23 13.98 -4.40
C VAL A 293 4.28 15.48 -4.67
N LEU A 294 5.34 16.17 -4.23
CA LEU A 294 5.47 17.62 -4.35
C LEU A 294 5.81 18.08 -5.77
N ASP A 295 6.64 17.33 -6.51
CA ASP A 295 7.07 17.68 -7.86
C ASP A 295 5.88 17.85 -8.84
N PRO A 296 4.89 16.94 -8.91
CA PRO A 296 3.73 17.14 -9.76
C PRO A 296 2.87 18.34 -9.34
N ILE A 297 2.77 18.65 -8.05
CA ILE A 297 2.03 19.82 -7.53
C ILE A 297 2.75 21.11 -7.93
N ALA A 298 4.08 21.16 -7.74
CA ALA A 298 4.90 22.29 -8.14
C ALA A 298 4.86 22.50 -9.67
N ALA A 299 4.92 21.42 -10.45
CA ALA A 299 4.76 21.47 -11.89
C ALA A 299 3.36 21.96 -12.31
N ALA A 300 2.30 21.47 -11.65
CA ALA A 300 0.93 21.94 -11.90
C ALA A 300 0.79 23.44 -11.63
N CYS A 301 1.34 23.93 -10.51
CA CYS A 301 1.35 25.36 -10.17
C CYS A 301 2.11 26.20 -11.21
N GLY A 302 3.29 25.76 -11.64
CA GLY A 302 4.08 26.47 -12.66
C GLY A 302 3.45 26.46 -14.05
N ASP A 303 2.80 25.36 -14.43
CA ASP A 303 2.13 25.23 -15.73
C ASP A 303 0.75 25.91 -15.76
N GLN A 304 0.11 26.11 -14.59
CA GLN A 304 -1.13 26.87 -14.46
C GLN A 304 -0.99 28.29 -15.02
N VAL A 305 0.14 28.95 -14.74
CA VAL A 305 0.42 30.30 -15.26
C VAL A 305 0.44 30.31 -16.80
N LYS A 306 1.00 29.27 -17.42
CA LYS A 306 1.04 29.14 -18.88
C LYS A 306 -0.34 28.85 -19.45
N LEU A 307 -1.11 27.96 -18.81
CA LEU A 307 -2.49 27.66 -19.20
C LEU A 307 -3.36 28.92 -19.14
N LEU A 308 -3.22 29.76 -18.10
CA LEU A 308 -3.95 31.03 -18.01
C LEU A 308 -3.56 32.06 -19.07
N GLN A 309 -2.37 31.92 -19.69
CA GLN A 309 -1.94 32.75 -20.83
C GLN A 309 -2.44 32.22 -22.17
N THR A 310 -2.92 30.98 -22.23
CA THR A 310 -3.49 30.37 -23.43
C THR A 310 -5.00 30.57 -23.47
N SER A 311 -5.53 31.03 -24.61
CA SER A 311 -6.98 31.17 -24.77
C SER A 311 -7.66 29.80 -24.70
N PRO A 312 -8.70 29.61 -23.87
CA PRO A 312 -9.49 28.39 -23.86
C PRO A 312 -10.18 28.10 -25.19
N LEU A 313 -10.40 29.14 -26.01
CA LEU A 313 -11.06 29.06 -27.32
C LEU A 313 -10.12 28.60 -28.44
N ASP A 314 -8.82 28.61 -28.22
CA ASP A 314 -7.83 28.05 -29.15
C ASP A 314 -7.78 26.51 -29.06
N THR A 315 -8.93 25.87 -28.77
CA THR A 315 -9.04 24.43 -28.69
C THR A 315 -8.72 23.85 -30.08
N ALA A 316 -7.72 22.96 -30.16
CA ALA A 316 -7.30 22.36 -31.42
C ALA A 316 -8.52 21.78 -32.18
N ALA A 317 -8.71 22.23 -33.42
CA ALA A 317 -9.77 21.73 -34.29
C ALA A 317 -9.66 20.20 -34.44
N PRO A 318 -10.78 19.46 -34.41
CA PRO A 318 -10.79 18.00 -34.20
C PRO A 318 -10.34 17.14 -35.42
N ALA A 319 -9.56 17.64 -36.37
CA ALA A 319 -9.39 16.96 -37.66
C ALA A 319 -7.97 16.74 -38.20
N ASP A 320 -6.91 17.41 -37.72
CA ASP A 320 -5.58 17.22 -38.29
C ASP A 320 -4.53 16.72 -37.30
N LYS A 321 -3.66 15.82 -37.78
CA LYS A 321 -2.95 14.78 -37.03
C LYS A 321 -1.86 15.25 -36.04
N ASP A 322 -1.76 16.55 -35.78
CA ASP A 322 -0.78 17.17 -34.87
C ASP A 322 -1.47 17.91 -33.71
N ALA A 323 -2.42 17.25 -33.05
CA ALA A 323 -3.25 17.73 -31.95
C ALA A 323 -2.51 18.05 -30.62
N LYS A 324 -1.32 18.67 -30.67
CA LYS A 324 -0.53 19.02 -29.48
C LYS A 324 -0.62 20.48 -29.05
N GLU A 325 -1.24 21.36 -29.84
CA GLU A 325 -1.25 22.81 -29.58
C GLU A 325 -2.58 23.35 -29.02
N GLY A 326 -3.53 22.48 -28.65
CA GLY A 326 -4.79 22.89 -28.04
C GLY A 326 -4.72 23.08 -26.52
N PHE A 327 -5.61 23.90 -25.97
CA PHE A 327 -5.82 24.02 -24.52
C PHE A 327 -6.23 22.67 -23.91
N ASP A 328 -5.41 22.12 -23.02
CA ASP A 328 -5.66 20.83 -22.36
C ASP A 328 -6.24 21.03 -20.95
N PHE A 329 -7.56 20.97 -20.85
CA PHE A 329 -8.29 21.10 -19.59
C PHE A 329 -7.96 19.99 -18.57
N ASP A 330 -7.52 18.82 -19.04
CA ASP A 330 -7.27 17.66 -18.18
C ASP A 330 -5.79 17.59 -17.75
N PHE A 331 -4.95 18.53 -18.21
CA PHE A 331 -3.53 18.57 -17.89
C PHE A 331 -3.25 18.65 -16.39
N VAL A 332 -3.87 19.62 -15.71
CA VAL A 332 -3.70 19.85 -14.27
C VAL A 332 -4.25 18.67 -13.46
N ALA A 333 -5.42 18.15 -13.84
CA ALA A 333 -6.01 16.98 -13.21
C ALA A 333 -5.09 15.75 -13.29
N ARG A 334 -4.45 15.50 -14.44
CA ARG A 334 -3.49 14.38 -14.59
C ARG A 334 -2.25 14.53 -13.71
N LYS A 335 -1.75 15.76 -13.50
CA LYS A 335 -0.61 16.03 -12.62
C LYS A 335 -0.97 15.81 -11.15
N LEU A 336 -2.16 16.24 -10.73
CA LEU A 336 -2.66 16.06 -9.38
C LEU A 336 -2.94 14.59 -9.07
N ALA A 337 -3.57 13.86 -10.01
CA ALA A 337 -3.74 12.41 -9.88
C ALA A 337 -2.40 11.67 -9.71
N ALA A 338 -1.32 12.16 -10.34
CA ALA A 338 0.02 11.61 -10.13
C ALA A 338 0.58 11.92 -8.72
N ALA A 339 0.31 13.10 -8.16
CA ALA A 339 0.66 13.45 -6.79
C ALA A 339 -0.12 12.60 -5.77
N GLU A 340 -1.44 12.46 -5.96
CA GLU A 340 -2.31 11.61 -5.13
C GLU A 340 -1.84 10.16 -5.13
N GLY A 341 -1.45 9.63 -6.30
CA GLY A 341 -0.87 8.29 -6.43
C GLY A 341 0.43 8.10 -5.62
N GLY A 342 1.14 9.17 -5.30
CA GLY A 342 2.34 9.16 -4.46
C GLY A 342 2.06 9.17 -2.95
N LEU A 343 0.85 9.57 -2.51
CA LEU A 343 0.52 9.70 -1.08
C LEU A 343 0.51 8.37 -0.34
N MET A 344 0.02 7.30 -0.97
CA MET A 344 -0.03 5.98 -0.33
C MET A 344 1.39 5.42 -0.09
N PRO A 345 2.30 5.40 -1.09
CA PRO A 345 3.71 5.08 -0.85
C PRO A 345 4.40 5.96 0.21
N LEU A 346 4.09 7.26 0.23
CA LEU A 346 4.64 8.18 1.24
C LEU A 346 4.19 7.78 2.65
N SER A 347 2.90 7.52 2.84
CA SER A 347 2.36 7.07 4.12
C SER A 347 2.95 5.75 4.60
N LEU A 348 3.18 4.80 3.68
CA LEU A 348 3.87 3.55 4.00
C LEU A 348 5.31 3.77 4.47
N SER A 349 6.05 4.70 3.82
CA SER A 349 7.41 5.05 4.26
C SER A 349 7.44 5.79 5.59
N SER A 350 6.44 6.63 5.87
CA SER A 350 6.33 7.37 7.14
C SER A 350 6.24 6.45 8.36
N ARG A 351 5.49 5.35 8.24
CA ARG A 351 5.35 4.34 9.31
C ARG A 351 6.68 3.69 9.71
N LEU A 352 7.67 3.72 8.83
CA LEU A 352 8.98 3.12 9.06
C LEU A 352 9.98 4.13 9.67
N LEU A 353 9.70 5.43 9.61
CA LEU A 353 10.62 6.48 10.10
C LEU A 353 10.93 6.33 11.59
N THR A 354 9.94 5.96 12.40
CA THR A 354 10.11 5.79 13.85
C THR A 354 10.82 4.49 14.23
N ARG A 355 11.05 3.59 13.26
CA ARG A 355 11.62 2.25 13.50
C ARG A 355 13.08 2.14 13.13
N GLU A 356 13.61 3.05 12.31
CA GLU A 356 15.02 3.08 11.94
C GLU A 356 15.78 4.02 12.87
N VAL A 357 16.95 3.58 13.35
CA VAL A 357 17.95 4.47 13.93
C VAL A 357 18.58 5.23 12.77
N SER A 358 17.95 6.33 12.37
CA SER A 358 18.38 7.11 11.21
C SER A 358 19.33 8.23 11.62
N PHE A 359 20.47 8.31 10.94
CA PHE A 359 21.37 9.46 11.02
C PHE A 359 20.94 10.48 9.97
N GLY A 360 19.81 11.16 10.23
CA GLY A 360 19.29 12.25 9.40
C GLY A 360 19.47 13.60 10.06
N LEU A 361 19.51 14.67 9.25
CA LEU A 361 19.45 16.05 9.76
C LEU A 361 18.07 16.38 10.37
N ALA A 362 17.02 15.75 9.86
CA ALA A 362 15.66 15.88 10.37
C ALA A 362 15.26 14.66 11.21
N ASN A 363 14.56 14.90 12.32
CA ASN A 363 14.01 13.84 13.14
C ASN A 363 12.84 13.15 12.40
N GLY A 364 12.56 11.90 12.73
CA GLY A 364 11.43 11.15 12.16
C GLY A 364 10.08 11.82 12.44
N ASP A 365 9.94 12.50 13.58
CA ASP A 365 8.73 13.26 13.93
C ASP A 365 8.53 14.48 13.03
N ASP A 366 9.60 15.21 12.71
CA ASP A 366 9.54 16.37 11.81
C ASP A 366 9.15 15.92 10.39
N LEU A 367 9.74 14.82 9.92
CA LEU A 367 9.40 14.23 8.63
C LEU A 367 7.94 13.77 8.57
N ARG A 368 7.41 13.25 9.68
CA ARG A 368 5.98 12.91 9.80
C ARG A 368 5.08 14.14 9.76
N GLU A 369 5.52 15.25 10.34
CA GLU A 369 4.81 16.52 10.20
C GLU A 369 4.83 17.02 8.76
N PHE A 370 5.96 16.88 8.04
CA PHE A 370 6.02 17.16 6.60
C PHE A 370 5.05 16.29 5.78
N GLU A 371 4.86 15.01 6.11
CA GLU A 371 3.84 14.16 5.49
C GLU A 371 2.43 14.77 5.69
N ARG A 372 2.12 15.19 6.91
CA ARG A 372 0.82 15.78 7.26
C ARG A 372 0.56 17.07 6.48
N LEU A 373 1.56 17.97 6.43
CA LEU A 373 1.49 19.21 5.68
C LEU A 373 1.35 18.94 4.17
N THR A 374 2.09 17.97 3.64
CA THR A 374 1.99 17.60 2.22
C THR A 374 0.62 17.04 1.87
N ARG A 375 0.04 16.19 2.72
CA ARG A 375 -1.33 15.70 2.53
C ARG A 375 -2.35 16.85 2.57
N SER A 376 -2.14 17.83 3.46
CA SER A 376 -3.01 19.01 3.55
C SER A 376 -2.93 19.91 2.33
N LEU A 377 -1.82 19.89 1.58
CA LEU A 377 -1.63 20.68 0.36
C LEU A 377 -2.38 20.11 -0.86
N VAL A 378 -2.64 18.80 -0.87
CA VAL A 378 -3.28 18.11 -2.01
C VAL A 378 -4.72 18.58 -2.19
N ALA A 379 -5.51 18.66 -1.11
CA ALA A 379 -6.92 19.04 -1.20
C ALA A 379 -7.15 20.47 -1.76
N PRO A 380 -6.39 21.51 -1.36
CA PRO A 380 -6.43 22.80 -2.04
C PRO A 380 -6.00 22.75 -3.50
N ALA A 381 -5.01 21.91 -3.83
CA ALA A 381 -4.52 21.77 -5.20
C ALA A 381 -5.57 21.15 -6.14
N ASP A 382 -6.45 20.27 -5.63
CA ASP A 382 -7.60 19.73 -6.39
C ASP A 382 -8.58 20.82 -6.83
N GLY A 383 -8.65 21.93 -6.09
CA GLY A 383 -9.42 23.12 -6.49
C GLY A 383 -8.99 23.67 -7.86
N TRP A 384 -7.72 23.52 -8.24
CA TRP A 384 -7.24 23.94 -9.56
C TRP A 384 -7.79 23.07 -10.68
N ALA A 385 -7.83 21.75 -10.51
CA ALA A 385 -8.46 20.86 -11.48
C ALA A 385 -9.96 21.14 -11.61
N TYR A 386 -10.63 21.37 -10.47
CA TYR A 386 -12.04 21.73 -10.47
C TYR A 386 -12.32 23.02 -11.25
N TYR A 387 -11.49 24.05 -11.09
CA TYR A 387 -11.58 25.30 -11.83
C TYR A 387 -11.55 25.07 -13.36
N TYR A 388 -10.55 24.34 -13.87
CA TYR A 388 -10.46 24.06 -15.30
C TYR A 388 -11.60 23.17 -15.82
N SER A 389 -12.05 22.19 -15.03
CA SER A 389 -13.22 21.39 -15.40
C SER A 389 -14.50 22.21 -15.47
N SER A 390 -14.62 23.24 -14.63
CA SER A 390 -15.77 24.15 -14.62
C SER A 390 -15.76 25.04 -15.86
N ILE A 391 -14.60 25.57 -16.27
CA ILE A 391 -14.45 26.31 -17.53
C ILE A 391 -14.79 25.42 -18.73
N LYS A 392 -14.31 24.18 -18.75
CA LYS A 392 -14.63 23.21 -19.80
C LYS A 392 -16.13 23.00 -19.93
N ALA A 393 -16.81 22.79 -18.80
CA ALA A 393 -18.26 22.60 -18.75
C ALA A 393 -19.00 23.86 -19.25
N ASP A 394 -18.55 25.04 -18.83
CA ASP A 394 -19.14 26.31 -19.26
C ASP A 394 -19.01 26.52 -20.77
N ILE A 395 -17.82 26.35 -21.36
CA ILE A 395 -17.58 26.47 -22.81
C ILE A 395 -18.43 25.46 -23.60
N GLN A 396 -18.49 24.21 -23.13
CA GLN A 396 -19.32 23.17 -23.76
C GLN A 396 -20.82 23.49 -23.69
N SER A 397 -21.25 24.15 -22.61
CA SER A 397 -22.66 24.55 -22.43
C SER A 397 -23.01 25.83 -23.18
N ALA A 398 -22.09 26.79 -23.31
CA ALA A 398 -22.30 28.07 -23.97
C ALA A 398 -22.34 27.96 -25.50
N HIS A 399 -21.61 27.00 -26.09
CA HIS A 399 -21.58 26.83 -27.54
C HIS A 399 -22.89 26.26 -28.13
N PHE A 400 -23.72 25.66 -27.28
CA PHE A 400 -25.11 25.35 -27.62
C PHE A 400 -26.02 26.04 -26.61
N PRO A 401 -26.56 27.24 -26.92
CA PRO A 401 -27.89 27.54 -26.40
C PRO A 401 -28.76 26.40 -26.94
N LYS A 402 -28.94 25.33 -26.16
CA LYS A 402 -30.10 24.47 -26.29
C LYS A 402 -31.23 25.47 -26.23
N THR A 403 -31.80 25.77 -27.39
CA THR A 403 -32.98 26.62 -27.52
C THR A 403 -33.85 26.25 -26.33
N PRO A 404 -34.15 27.19 -25.41
CA PRO A 404 -34.89 26.85 -24.21
C PRO A 404 -36.07 26.03 -24.70
N VAL A 405 -36.14 24.77 -24.24
CA VAL A 405 -37.25 23.88 -24.56
C VAL A 405 -38.49 24.75 -24.42
N PRO A 406 -39.31 24.92 -25.48
CA PRO A 406 -40.38 25.89 -25.48
C PRO A 406 -41.12 25.72 -24.18
N SER A 407 -41.09 26.75 -23.33
CA SER A 407 -41.81 26.77 -22.08
C SER A 407 -43.28 26.63 -22.44
N ARG A 408 -43.76 25.39 -22.56
CA ARG A 408 -45.16 25.09 -22.42
C ARG A 408 -45.45 25.49 -20.99
N LEU A 409 -46.00 26.70 -20.83
CA LEU A 409 -46.79 27.09 -19.68
C LEU A 409 -47.85 26.02 -19.47
N ALA A 410 -47.50 24.95 -18.78
CA ALA A 410 -48.45 24.22 -17.96
C ALA A 410 -48.40 24.93 -16.61
N THR A 411 -49.29 25.92 -16.48
CA THR A 411 -49.65 26.56 -15.22
C THR A 411 -49.74 25.48 -14.12
N PRO A 412 -48.93 25.54 -13.04
CA PRO A 412 -49.23 24.73 -11.88
C PRO A 412 -50.51 25.30 -11.27
N ALA A 413 -51.63 24.62 -11.55
CA ALA A 413 -52.86 24.83 -10.83
C ALA A 413 -52.62 24.45 -9.36
N ILE A 414 -52.66 25.47 -8.50
CA ILE A 414 -53.13 25.41 -7.13
C ILE A 414 -52.29 24.50 -6.21
N THR A 415 -51.48 25.11 -5.36
CA THR A 415 -51.23 24.57 -4.02
C THR A 415 -51.29 25.72 -3.02
N PRO A 416 -51.98 25.57 -1.87
CA PRO A 416 -52.44 26.70 -1.06
C PRO A 416 -51.34 27.27 -0.18
N ALA A 417 -51.48 28.56 0.13
CA ALA A 417 -50.73 29.27 1.14
C ALA A 417 -50.91 28.61 2.52
N ILE A 418 -49.82 28.06 3.08
CA ILE A 418 -49.73 27.75 4.50
C ILE A 418 -48.91 28.84 5.16
N THR A 419 -49.59 29.56 6.04
CA THR A 419 -49.10 30.60 6.95
C THR A 419 -48.01 30.09 7.89
N PRO A 420 -47.06 30.95 8.30
CA PRO A 420 -46.11 30.62 9.36
C PRO A 420 -46.82 30.63 10.72
N ARG A 421 -46.79 29.51 11.44
CA ARG A 421 -47.34 29.40 12.80
C ARG A 421 -46.27 29.83 13.82
N THR A 422 -46.59 30.89 14.54
CA THR A 422 -45.86 31.47 15.67
C THR A 422 -45.90 30.56 16.91
N SER A 423 -44.77 30.59 17.65
CA SER A 423 -44.59 30.43 19.11
C SER A 423 -45.51 29.47 19.88
N LEU A 424 -44.91 28.43 20.49
CA LEU A 424 -45.54 27.74 21.62
C LEU A 424 -44.48 27.26 22.64
N ASP A 425 -44.43 28.01 23.75
CA ASP A 425 -44.22 27.61 25.14
C ASP A 425 -43.13 26.59 25.51
N HIS A 426 -42.05 27.12 26.09
CA HIS A 426 -41.21 26.40 27.04
C HIS A 426 -41.91 26.32 28.40
N ALA A 427 -42.58 25.20 28.65
CA ALA A 427 -43.04 24.82 29.99
C ALA A 427 -41.88 24.18 30.78
N ARG A 428 -41.49 24.93 31.81
CA ARG A 428 -40.80 24.54 33.03
C ARG A 428 -41.31 23.20 33.57
N ASN A 429 -40.43 22.25 33.85
CA ASN A 429 -40.70 21.23 34.86
C ASN A 429 -39.45 20.92 35.69
N THR A 430 -39.55 21.35 36.93
CA THR A 430 -38.75 20.98 38.09
C THR A 430 -39.41 19.78 38.75
N SER A 431 -38.68 18.70 39.01
CA SER A 431 -38.72 17.97 40.29
C SER A 431 -37.89 16.69 40.23
N ASP A 432 -37.16 16.45 41.33
CA ASP A 432 -36.90 15.18 42.02
C ASP A 432 -36.37 13.97 41.22
N SER A 433 -35.48 13.12 41.73
CA SER A 433 -34.85 12.91 43.04
C SER A 433 -33.85 11.77 42.80
N GLY A 434 -32.64 11.80 43.37
CA GLY A 434 -32.34 10.89 44.49
C GLY A 434 -31.42 9.71 44.11
N HIS A 435 -30.19 9.77 44.64
CA HIS A 435 -29.38 8.69 45.24
C HIS A 435 -28.98 7.41 44.46
N HIS A 436 -27.65 7.23 44.31
CA HIS A 436 -26.78 6.18 44.91
C HIS A 436 -25.52 6.00 44.02
N ALA A 437 -24.34 6.47 44.43
CA ALA A 437 -23.37 5.79 45.29
C ALA A 437 -22.89 4.42 44.74
N THR A 438 -21.69 4.37 44.17
CA THR A 438 -20.62 3.40 44.54
C THR A 438 -19.36 3.66 43.71
N ALA A 439 -18.36 4.25 44.37
CA ALA A 439 -16.98 4.27 43.89
C ALA A 439 -16.28 3.00 44.39
N HIS A 440 -15.71 2.21 43.49
CA HIS A 440 -14.82 1.12 43.86
C HIS A 440 -13.36 1.50 43.59
N HIS A 441 -12.66 1.58 44.71
CA HIS A 441 -11.23 1.65 44.92
C HIS A 441 -10.57 0.36 44.40
N VAL A 442 -9.49 0.45 43.62
CA VAL A 442 -8.49 -0.63 43.52
C VAL A 442 -7.10 0.00 43.55
N GLN A 443 -6.37 -0.40 44.57
CA GLN A 443 -5.02 -0.01 44.92
C GLN A 443 -4.08 -1.16 44.59
N LEU A 444 -2.84 -0.77 44.27
CA LEU A 444 -1.61 -1.52 44.06
C LEU A 444 -1.46 -2.88 44.78
N HIS A 445 -0.91 -3.85 44.05
CA HIS A 445 0.27 -4.61 44.48
C HIS A 445 1.11 -5.06 43.27
#